data_AF-A0A7R9B950-F1
#
_entry.id   AF-A0A7R9B950-F1
#
_cell.length_a   1.000
_cell.length_b   1.000
_cell.length_c   1.000
_cell.angle_alpha   90.00
_cell.angle_beta   90.00
_cell.angle_gamma   90.00
#
_symmetry.space_group_name_H-M   'P 1'
#
loop_
_entity.id
_entity.type
_entity.pdbx_description
1 polymer ?
#
loop_
_entity_poly.entity_id
_entity_poly.type
_entity_poly.pdbx_seq_one_letter_code
_entity_poly.pdbx_strand_id
1 'polypeptide(L)'
;EPKSVPDKLDTASQVELPVFWNEEGRYLAASLGEPLMKGLTEVANTRPKDPIAFLAAYLYNYANKNKSRSGTQVRSLHRTQESALLITSEQGDGERNMSVPLLTHTEGMDPLQPDEDTMPSPATPETAFSSADRRVALILQLSQDEHGQSMLHFAAARSHGRNALFQLLQETEINIGYRDELYRTARDVAIQANLPENIQEIDKWVVHLAAR
;
A
#
# COMPACT_ATOMS: atom_id res chain seq x y z
N GLU A 1 -51.96 -31.39 -2.06
CA GLU A 1 -51.05 -31.86 -1.00
C GLU A 1 -49.65 -31.31 -1.30
N PRO A 2 -49.15 -30.35 -0.50
CA PRO A 2 -47.88 -29.66 -0.77
C PRO A 2 -46.72 -30.39 -0.10
N LYS A 3 -45.63 -30.62 -0.84
CA LYS A 3 -44.33 -30.97 -0.24
C LYS A 3 -43.50 -29.69 -0.08
N SER A 4 -43.49 -29.21 1.15
CA SER A 4 -42.55 -28.25 1.70
C SER A 4 -41.12 -28.78 1.63
N VAL A 5 -40.22 -27.99 1.05
CA VAL A 5 -38.77 -28.12 1.22
C VAL A 5 -38.26 -26.74 1.61
N PRO A 6 -37.43 -26.63 2.67
CA PRO A 6 -37.30 -25.41 3.44
C PRO A 6 -36.36 -24.39 2.80
N ASP A 7 -36.77 -23.14 3.00
CA ASP A 7 -35.95 -21.94 3.02
C ASP A 7 -34.71 -22.14 3.91
N LYS A 8 -33.52 -21.88 3.37
CA LYS A 8 -32.35 -21.51 4.17
C LYS A 8 -31.68 -20.31 3.52
N LEU A 9 -32.13 -19.17 4.01
CA LEU A 9 -31.44 -17.89 4.02
C LEU A 9 -30.06 -18.02 4.70
N ASP A 10 -29.15 -17.18 4.22
CA ASP A 10 -27.97 -16.65 4.89
C ASP A 10 -26.82 -17.60 5.26
N THR A 11 -25.82 -17.64 4.39
CA THR A 11 -24.43 -17.71 4.87
C THR A 11 -23.66 -16.62 4.17
N ALA A 12 -23.39 -15.56 4.94
CA ALA A 12 -22.65 -14.38 4.55
C ALA A 12 -21.40 -14.77 3.77
N SER A 13 -21.27 -14.16 2.58
CA SER A 13 -20.06 -14.13 1.79
C SER A 13 -18.93 -13.53 2.62
N GLN A 14 -18.19 -14.39 3.34
CA GLN A 14 -16.85 -14.04 3.74
C GLN A 14 -16.09 -13.81 2.45
N VAL A 15 -15.72 -12.55 2.24
CA VAL A 15 -14.80 -12.14 1.18
C VAL A 15 -13.48 -12.84 1.47
N GLU A 16 -13.35 -14.07 1.00
CA GLU A 16 -12.12 -14.85 1.05
C GLU A 16 -11.17 -14.23 0.04
N LEU A 17 -10.45 -13.21 0.50
CA LEU A 17 -9.29 -12.70 -0.23
C LEU A 17 -8.31 -13.88 -0.41
N PRO A 18 -7.85 -14.17 -1.63
CA PRO A 18 -6.96 -15.31 -1.91
C PRO A 18 -5.61 -15.23 -1.16
N VAL A 19 -5.29 -14.07 -0.59
CA VAL A 19 -4.18 -13.90 0.36
C VAL A 19 -4.31 -14.80 1.61
N PHE A 20 -5.53 -15.18 2.01
CA PHE A 20 -5.79 -15.98 3.22
C PHE A 20 -5.82 -17.50 2.97
N TRP A 21 -5.62 -17.95 1.73
CA TRP A 21 -5.72 -19.37 1.39
C TRP A 21 -4.43 -20.15 1.65
N ASN A 22 -3.28 -19.47 1.56
CA ASN A 22 -1.98 -20.05 1.90
C ASN A 22 -1.81 -20.16 3.42
N GLU A 23 -0.98 -21.11 3.88
CA GLU A 23 -0.71 -21.31 5.32
C GLU A 23 -0.21 -20.03 6.00
N GLU A 24 0.61 -19.24 5.30
CA GLU A 24 1.08 -17.93 5.73
C GLU A 24 -0.08 -16.94 5.93
N GLY A 25 -1.04 -16.91 5.00
CA GLY A 25 -2.23 -16.08 5.08
C GLY A 25 -3.09 -16.42 6.29
N ARG A 26 -3.28 -17.71 6.55
CA ARG A 26 -4.00 -18.19 7.75
C ARG A 26 -3.28 -17.82 9.04
N TYR A 27 -1.96 -17.96 9.07
CA TYR A 27 -1.15 -17.56 10.22
C TYR A 27 -1.26 -16.06 10.50
N LEU A 28 -1.17 -15.23 9.46
CA LEU A 28 -1.31 -13.77 9.58
C LEU A 28 -2.72 -13.38 10.05
N ALA A 29 -3.77 -13.98 9.47
CA ALA A 29 -5.14 -13.72 9.88
C ALA A 29 -5.37 -14.11 11.36
N ALA A 30 -4.88 -15.28 11.78
CA ALA A 30 -5.03 -15.75 13.16
C ALA A 30 -4.23 -14.93 14.17
N SER A 31 -3.01 -14.51 13.82
CA SER A 31 -2.09 -13.85 14.76
C SER A 31 -2.29 -12.34 14.82
N LEU A 32 -2.57 -11.70 13.67
CA LEU A 32 -2.60 -10.26 13.53
C LEU A 32 -3.99 -9.71 13.19
N GLY A 33 -4.94 -10.55 12.77
CA GLY A 33 -6.25 -10.10 12.29
C GLY A 33 -7.03 -9.30 13.34
N GLU A 34 -7.30 -9.90 14.51
CA GLU A 34 -8.04 -9.23 15.58
C GLU A 34 -7.37 -7.95 16.12
N PRO A 35 -6.06 -7.93 16.47
CA PRO A 35 -5.41 -6.72 16.96
C PRO A 35 -5.41 -5.59 15.93
N LEU A 36 -5.15 -5.90 14.66
CA LEU A 36 -5.15 -4.89 13.59
C LEU A 36 -6.56 -4.37 13.32
N MET A 37 -7.55 -5.25 13.25
CA MET A 37 -8.93 -4.85 13.01
C MET A 37 -9.42 -3.88 14.10
N LYS A 38 -9.19 -4.20 15.38
CA LYS A 38 -9.61 -3.34 16.50
C LYS A 38 -8.80 -2.05 16.56
N GLY A 39 -7.49 -2.11 16.37
CA GLY A 39 -6.63 -0.94 16.36
C GLY A 39 -6.99 0.04 15.25
N LEU A 40 -7.20 -0.45 14.02
CA LEU A 40 -7.62 0.37 12.89
C LEU A 40 -9.02 0.96 13.07
N THR A 41 -9.94 0.19 13.66
CA THR A 41 -11.28 0.69 14.01
C THR A 41 -11.19 1.84 15.01
N GLU A 42 -10.34 1.73 16.02
CA GLU A 42 -10.13 2.77 17.04
C GLU A 42 -9.54 4.04 16.40
N VAL A 43 -8.55 3.90 15.52
CA VAL A 43 -7.96 5.02 14.77
C VAL A 43 -9.00 5.72 13.90
N ALA A 44 -9.84 4.95 13.20
CA ALA A 44 -10.89 5.50 12.34
C ALA A 44 -11.92 6.32 13.13
N ASN A 45 -12.25 5.88 14.35
CA ASN A 45 -13.20 6.55 15.24
C ASN A 45 -12.60 7.78 15.94
N THR A 46 -11.38 7.65 16.48
CA THR A 46 -10.75 8.69 17.30
C THR A 46 -10.02 9.74 16.49
N ARG A 47 -9.62 9.40 15.25
CA ARG A 47 -8.85 10.26 14.33
C ARG A 47 -7.72 11.03 15.04
N PRO A 48 -6.80 10.31 15.70
CA PRO A 48 -5.74 10.94 16.47
C PRO A 48 -4.80 11.73 15.54
N LYS A 49 -4.16 12.76 16.09
CA LYS A 49 -3.22 13.63 15.34
C LYS A 49 -2.07 12.84 14.70
N ASP A 50 -1.66 11.74 15.34
CA ASP A 50 -0.70 10.77 14.80
C ASP A 50 -1.30 9.35 14.82
N PRO A 51 -1.86 8.86 13.70
CA PRO A 51 -2.50 7.55 13.63
C PRO A 51 -1.51 6.39 13.73
N ILE A 52 -0.26 6.57 13.31
CA ILE A 52 0.74 5.51 13.30
C ILE A 52 1.26 5.28 14.72
N ALA A 53 1.66 6.35 15.42
CA ALA A 53 2.11 6.26 16.80
C ALA A 53 1.00 5.70 17.72
N PHE A 54 -0.24 6.14 17.49
CA PHE A 54 -1.40 5.63 18.23
C PHE A 54 -1.62 4.13 18.01
N LEU A 55 -1.61 3.67 16.75
CA LEU A 55 -1.78 2.25 16.43
C LEU A 55 -0.65 1.39 17.02
N ALA A 56 0.59 1.86 16.95
CA ALA A 56 1.73 1.15 17.53
C ALA A 56 1.57 0.98 19.05
N ALA A 57 1.20 2.05 19.76
CA ALA A 57 0.92 1.99 21.19
C ALA A 57 -0.26 1.06 21.51
N TYR A 58 -1.31 1.08 20.69
CA TYR A 58 -2.46 0.19 20.83
C TYR A 58 -2.06 -1.28 20.71
N LEU A 59 -1.31 -1.64 19.67
CA LEU A 59 -0.86 -3.02 19.43
C LEU A 59 0.06 -3.53 20.54
N TYR A 60 0.97 -2.67 21.04
CA TYR A 60 1.81 -2.99 22.18
C TYR A 60 0.99 -3.32 23.44
N ASN A 61 -0.01 -2.49 23.75
CA ASN A 61 -0.90 -2.71 24.89
C ASN A 61 -1.78 -3.96 24.71
N TYR A 62 -2.22 -4.23 23.48
CA TYR A 62 -3.01 -5.42 23.15
C TYR A 62 -2.22 -6.71 23.40
N ALA A 63 -0.96 -6.77 22.94
CA ALA A 63 -0.07 -7.90 23.17
C ALA A 63 0.15 -8.16 24.68
N ASN A 64 0.34 -7.10 25.47
CA ASN A 64 0.55 -7.21 26.91
C ASN A 64 -0.72 -7.65 27.66
N LYS A 65 -1.90 -7.20 27.21
CA LYS A 65 -3.20 -7.59 27.78
C LYS A 65 -3.50 -9.07 27.52
N ASN A 66 -3.12 -9.59 26.37
CA ASN A 66 -3.27 -11.01 26.05
C ASN A 66 -2.33 -11.90 26.87
N LYS A 67 -1.09 -11.44 27.11
CA LYS A 67 -0.14 -12.17 27.97
C LYS A 67 -0.61 -12.28 29.42
N SER A 68 -1.30 -11.26 29.92
CA SER A 68 -1.96 -11.27 31.23
C SER A 68 -3.18 -12.21 31.28
N ARG A 69 -3.98 -12.27 30.20
CA ARG A 69 -5.13 -13.18 30.09
C ARG A 69 -4.75 -14.66 29.98
N SER A 70 -3.61 -14.98 29.38
CA SER A 70 -3.10 -16.36 29.30
C SER A 70 -2.49 -16.88 30.61
N GLY A 71 -2.46 -16.07 31.68
CA GLY A 71 -1.85 -16.41 32.97
C GLY A 71 -2.79 -16.83 34.10
N THR A 72 -4.12 -16.79 33.95
CA THR A 72 -5.02 -17.18 35.05
C THR A 72 -6.39 -17.61 34.53
N GLN A 73 -6.63 -18.92 34.50
CA GLN A 73 -7.98 -19.46 34.54
C GLN A 73 -8.41 -19.58 36.01
N VAL A 74 -9.69 -19.34 36.26
CA VAL A 74 -10.45 -19.56 37.50
C VAL A 74 -10.50 -18.39 38.50
N ARG A 75 -11.49 -17.51 38.27
CA ARG A 75 -12.42 -16.85 39.23
C ARG A 75 -13.03 -15.64 38.51
N SER A 76 -14.28 -15.26 38.62
CA SER A 76 -15.53 -15.83 39.11
C SER A 76 -16.58 -14.85 38.58
N LEU A 77 -17.76 -15.35 38.23
CA LEU A 77 -18.95 -14.55 37.99
C LEU A 77 -19.27 -13.70 39.24
N HIS A 78 -19.53 -12.40 39.06
CA HIS A 78 -20.41 -11.49 39.84
C HIS A 78 -20.21 -10.07 39.25
N ARG A 79 -21.17 -9.48 38.53
CA ARG A 79 -22.37 -8.75 39.00
C ARG A 79 -22.06 -7.37 39.62
N THR A 80 -22.76 -6.38 39.07
CA THR A 80 -23.27 -5.10 39.64
C THR A 80 -22.59 -3.80 39.21
N GLN A 81 -23.49 -2.86 38.96
CA GLN A 81 -23.40 -1.48 38.47
C GLN A 81 -22.76 -0.51 39.50
N GLU A 82 -22.77 0.78 39.13
CA GLU A 82 -22.58 2.00 39.96
C GLU A 82 -21.11 2.46 40.11
N SER A 83 -20.72 3.74 40.05
CA SER A 83 -21.38 5.03 39.84
C SER A 83 -20.28 6.11 39.68
N ALA A 84 -20.68 7.28 39.18
CA ALA A 84 -19.89 8.50 38.95
C ALA A 84 -19.28 9.17 40.20
N LEU A 85 -18.13 9.84 40.02
CA LEU A 85 -17.62 11.05 40.73
C LEU A 85 -16.56 11.67 39.77
N LEU A 86 -16.61 12.88 39.19
CA LEU A 86 -16.96 14.24 39.66
C LEU A 86 -16.07 14.72 40.80
N ILE A 87 -14.91 15.31 40.46
CA ILE A 87 -14.23 16.34 41.27
C ILE A 87 -13.80 17.47 40.32
N THR A 88 -14.35 18.64 40.61
CA THR A 88 -14.11 19.97 40.06
C THR A 88 -12.97 20.69 40.79
N SER A 89 -12.17 21.46 40.04
CA SER A 89 -11.53 22.76 40.38
C SER A 89 -10.56 22.80 41.59
N GLU A 90 -9.48 23.59 41.69
CA GLU A 90 -9.25 25.04 41.47
C GLU A 90 -7.72 25.26 41.30
N GLN A 91 -7.26 25.97 40.27
CA GLN A 91 -6.82 27.39 40.26
C GLN A 91 -5.49 27.67 40.99
N GLY A 92 -4.51 28.15 40.22
CA GLY A 92 -3.26 28.77 40.68
C GLY A 92 -2.64 29.56 39.54
N ASP A 93 -2.88 30.87 39.56
CA ASP A 93 -2.62 31.86 38.52
C ASP A 93 -1.14 32.12 38.21
N GLY A 94 -0.88 32.67 37.01
CA GLY A 94 0.44 33.12 36.59
C GLY A 94 0.45 33.69 35.17
N GLU A 95 -0.27 34.80 34.97
CA GLU A 95 -0.24 35.64 33.76
C GLU A 95 1.18 36.06 33.36
N ARG A 96 1.50 36.00 32.07
CA ARG A 96 2.43 36.94 31.40
C ARG A 96 2.11 37.01 29.91
N ASN A 97 1.79 38.24 29.51
CA ASN A 97 1.27 38.65 28.22
C ASN A 97 2.40 38.95 27.22
N MET A 98 2.15 38.66 25.93
CA MET A 98 2.64 39.33 24.71
C MET A 98 4.02 40.00 24.68
N SER A 99 4.91 39.55 23.78
CA SER A 99 5.37 40.34 22.62
C SER A 99 6.61 39.73 21.94
N VAL A 100 6.59 39.77 20.60
CA VAL A 100 7.72 39.57 19.68
C VAL A 100 8.64 40.81 19.75
N PRO A 101 9.97 40.62 19.81
CA PRO A 101 10.89 41.16 18.77
C PRO A 101 12.06 40.18 18.51
N LEU A 102 12.62 39.95 17.32
CA LEU A 102 13.28 40.76 16.29
C LEU A 102 14.52 41.55 16.75
N LEU A 103 15.64 41.31 16.02
CA LEU A 103 16.96 41.98 16.00
C LEU A 103 17.94 41.56 17.11
N THR A 104 19.25 41.40 16.96
CA THR A 104 20.25 41.50 15.86
C THR A 104 21.58 41.16 16.56
N HIS A 105 22.41 40.28 15.99
CA HIS A 105 23.85 40.41 16.12
C HIS A 105 24.46 40.35 14.73
N THR A 106 24.75 41.55 14.25
CA THR A 106 25.59 41.87 13.10
C THR A 106 27.05 41.78 13.50
N GLU A 107 27.83 40.94 12.84
CA GLU A 107 29.23 41.23 12.54
C GLU A 107 29.47 40.87 11.06
N GLY A 108 29.91 41.87 10.28
CA GLY A 108 30.67 41.67 9.05
C GLY A 108 29.93 41.60 7.71
N MET A 109 29.52 42.76 7.19
CA MET A 109 29.39 43.11 5.76
C MET A 109 30.68 42.67 5.00
N ASP A 110 30.67 42.10 3.79
CA ASP A 110 30.33 42.78 2.53
C ASP A 110 29.94 41.82 1.38
N PRO A 111 29.21 42.32 0.36
CA PRO A 111 28.37 41.55 -0.56
C PRO A 111 29.07 41.19 -1.87
N LEU A 112 28.79 40.01 -2.42
CA LEU A 112 28.90 39.74 -3.85
C LEU A 112 27.59 39.13 -4.36
N GLN A 113 27.26 39.54 -5.57
CA GLN A 113 25.97 39.53 -6.25
C GLN A 113 25.46 38.11 -6.57
N PRO A 114 24.16 37.97 -6.93
CA PRO A 114 23.66 36.72 -7.51
C PRO A 114 24.09 36.70 -8.99
N ASP A 115 25.25 36.10 -9.26
CA ASP A 115 25.59 35.73 -10.62
C ASP A 115 24.78 34.47 -10.98
N GLU A 116 23.77 34.69 -11.82
CA GLU A 116 23.31 33.69 -12.77
C GLU A 116 24.51 33.16 -13.58
N ASP A 117 24.43 31.91 -14.01
CA ASP A 117 25.46 31.13 -14.72
C ASP A 117 26.55 30.47 -13.87
N THR A 118 26.19 29.33 -13.26
CA THR A 118 27.11 28.18 -13.25
C THR A 118 26.33 26.90 -13.53
N MET A 119 26.09 26.71 -14.82
CA MET A 119 25.87 25.40 -15.45
C MET A 119 26.99 24.43 -15.07
N PRO A 120 26.73 23.24 -14.52
CA PRO A 120 27.62 22.11 -14.73
C PRO A 120 27.28 21.49 -16.09
N SER A 121 27.94 21.95 -17.14
CA SER A 121 27.98 21.27 -18.44
C SER A 121 29.03 20.15 -18.43
N PRO A 122 28.98 19.19 -19.37
CA PRO A 122 28.19 17.98 -19.35
C PRO A 122 29.10 16.76 -19.10
N ALA A 123 28.78 15.93 -18.10
CA ALA A 123 29.37 14.60 -18.05
C ALA A 123 28.81 13.79 -19.23
N THR A 124 29.70 13.48 -20.18
CA THR A 124 29.64 12.46 -21.24
C THR A 124 28.28 11.79 -21.50
N PRO A 125 27.73 11.86 -22.73
CA PRO A 125 26.38 11.37 -23.06
C PRO A 125 26.19 9.86 -23.01
N GLU A 126 27.17 9.06 -22.58
CA GLU A 126 27.10 7.59 -22.74
C GLU A 126 26.51 6.87 -21.52
N THR A 127 26.39 7.53 -20.37
CA THR A 127 25.83 6.96 -19.12
C THR A 127 24.53 7.59 -18.63
N ALA A 128 24.10 8.69 -19.23
CA ALA A 128 22.84 9.36 -18.90
C ALA A 128 21.60 8.70 -19.56
N PHE A 129 21.78 7.94 -20.65
CA PHE A 129 20.68 7.19 -21.28
C PHE A 129 20.14 6.09 -20.35
N SER A 130 21.03 5.33 -19.69
CA SER A 130 20.60 4.17 -18.88
C SER A 130 19.86 4.55 -17.59
N SER A 131 20.15 5.71 -16.99
CA SER A 131 19.49 6.12 -15.73
C SER A 131 18.11 6.73 -15.97
N ALA A 132 17.90 7.42 -17.10
CA ALA A 132 16.59 7.89 -17.52
C ALA A 132 15.70 6.71 -17.94
N ASP A 133 16.22 5.77 -18.73
CA ASP A 133 15.48 4.57 -19.15
C ASP A 133 15.07 3.69 -17.97
N ARG A 134 15.93 3.52 -16.96
CA ARG A 134 15.56 2.78 -15.73
C ARG A 134 14.48 3.49 -14.92
N ARG A 135 14.48 4.83 -14.89
CA ARG A 135 13.43 5.60 -14.20
C ARG A 135 12.10 5.51 -14.97
N VAL A 136 12.14 5.51 -16.30
CA VAL A 136 10.96 5.27 -17.14
C VAL A 136 10.45 3.84 -16.95
N ALA A 137 11.31 2.83 -17.02
CA ALA A 137 10.95 1.43 -16.77
C ALA A 137 10.33 1.24 -15.38
N LEU A 138 10.89 1.88 -14.35
CA LEU A 138 10.31 1.85 -13.00
C LEU A 138 8.92 2.51 -12.96
N ILE A 139 8.74 3.66 -13.62
CA ILE A 139 7.43 4.32 -13.72
C ILE A 139 6.44 3.41 -14.43
N LEU A 140 6.82 2.77 -15.54
CA LEU A 140 5.96 1.86 -16.31
C LEU A 140 5.64 0.56 -15.56
N GLN A 141 6.57 0.10 -14.73
CA GLN A 141 6.43 -1.08 -13.91
C GLN A 141 5.53 -0.85 -12.68
N LEU A 142 5.52 0.39 -12.16
CA LEU A 142 4.68 0.80 -11.05
C LEU A 142 3.35 1.45 -11.48
N SER A 143 3.21 1.86 -12.74
CA SER A 143 1.97 2.44 -13.28
C SER A 143 0.98 1.34 -13.66
N GLN A 144 0.38 0.70 -12.66
CA GLN A 144 -0.88 0.00 -12.85
C GLN A 144 -2.01 1.01 -12.74
N ASP A 145 -3.05 0.85 -13.56
CA ASP A 145 -4.26 1.66 -13.43
C ASP A 145 -5.09 1.24 -12.20
N GLU A 146 -6.26 1.86 -12.03
CA GLU A 146 -7.20 1.54 -10.95
C GLU A 146 -7.68 0.08 -10.95
N HIS A 147 -7.57 -0.61 -12.09
CA HIS A 147 -7.96 -2.01 -12.27
C HIS A 147 -6.76 -2.97 -12.23
N GLY A 148 -5.57 -2.51 -11.83
CA GLY A 148 -4.36 -3.33 -11.82
C GLY A 148 -3.78 -3.62 -13.22
N GLN A 149 -4.30 -3.00 -14.28
CA GLN A 149 -3.81 -3.18 -15.63
C GLN A 149 -2.49 -2.42 -15.81
N SER A 150 -1.43 -3.16 -16.12
CA SER A 150 -0.16 -2.59 -16.52
C SER A 150 -0.19 -2.13 -17.98
N MET A 151 0.81 -1.33 -18.40
CA MET A 151 1.04 -0.98 -19.80
C MET A 151 1.01 -2.21 -20.73
N LEU A 152 1.51 -3.35 -20.26
CA LEU A 152 1.52 -4.59 -21.04
C LEU A 152 0.12 -5.17 -21.28
N HIS A 153 -0.83 -5.00 -20.35
CA HIS A 153 -2.23 -5.40 -20.55
C HIS A 153 -2.88 -4.56 -21.66
N PHE A 154 -2.67 -3.25 -21.64
CA PHE A 154 -3.16 -2.34 -22.69
C PHE A 154 -2.54 -2.64 -24.05
N ALA A 155 -1.24 -2.93 -24.09
CA ALA A 155 -0.56 -3.32 -25.31
C ALA A 155 -1.10 -4.67 -25.83
N ALA A 156 -1.26 -5.68 -24.97
CA ALA A 156 -1.74 -6.99 -25.37
C ALA A 156 -3.18 -6.99 -25.93
N ALA A 157 -4.02 -6.08 -25.48
CA ALA A 157 -5.42 -5.94 -25.93
C ALA A 157 -5.59 -5.37 -27.35
N ARG A 158 -4.52 -4.90 -28.00
CA ARG A 158 -4.57 -4.22 -29.29
C ARG A 158 -3.62 -4.86 -30.30
N SER A 159 -4.01 -4.86 -31.57
CA SER A 159 -3.13 -5.29 -32.65
C SER A 159 -2.03 -4.24 -32.88
N HIS A 160 -0.79 -4.68 -32.96
CA HIS A 160 0.35 -3.83 -33.30
C HIS A 160 1.04 -4.29 -34.58
N GLY A 161 2.01 -3.50 -35.05
CA GLY A 161 2.92 -3.93 -36.11
C GLY A 161 3.72 -5.18 -35.71
N ARG A 162 4.23 -5.90 -36.72
CA ARG A 162 5.03 -7.11 -36.50
C ARG A 162 6.21 -6.84 -35.55
N ASN A 163 6.39 -7.69 -34.55
CA ASN A 163 7.40 -7.57 -33.48
C ASN A 163 7.29 -6.35 -32.56
N ALA A 164 6.30 -5.46 -32.70
CA ALA A 164 6.23 -4.24 -31.89
C ALA A 164 6.06 -4.54 -30.39
N LEU A 165 5.23 -5.53 -30.05
CA LEU A 165 5.04 -5.95 -28.66
C LEU A 165 6.31 -6.56 -28.05
N PHE A 166 7.09 -7.29 -28.86
CA PHE A 166 8.35 -7.88 -28.43
C PHE A 166 9.42 -6.82 -28.19
N GLN A 167 9.50 -5.79 -29.02
CA GLN A 167 10.38 -4.64 -28.82
C GLN A 167 10.01 -3.88 -27.54
N LEU A 168 8.72 -3.63 -27.32
CA LEU A 168 8.26 -3.01 -26.07
C LEU A 168 8.72 -3.81 -24.84
N LEU A 169 8.56 -5.14 -24.88
CA LEU A 169 9.00 -6.03 -23.80
C LEU A 169 10.52 -5.98 -23.58
N GLN A 170 11.30 -5.88 -24.66
CA GLN A 170 12.75 -5.72 -24.59
C GLN A 170 13.19 -4.40 -23.95
N GLU A 171 12.51 -3.30 -24.30
CA GLU A 171 12.88 -1.95 -23.84
C GLU A 171 12.42 -1.66 -22.42
N THR A 172 11.26 -2.17 -22.03
CA THR A 172 10.60 -1.76 -20.78
C THR A 172 10.85 -2.68 -19.59
N GLU A 173 11.43 -3.87 -19.81
CA GLU A 173 11.67 -4.90 -18.79
C GLU A 173 10.46 -5.17 -17.86
N ILE A 174 9.22 -4.94 -18.36
CA ILE A 174 7.99 -5.08 -17.58
C ILE A 174 7.84 -6.53 -17.11
N ASN A 175 7.50 -6.71 -15.83
CA ASN A 175 7.16 -8.01 -15.29
C ASN A 175 5.91 -8.59 -15.97
N ILE A 176 6.10 -9.66 -16.75
CA ILE A 176 5.05 -10.41 -17.45
C ILE A 176 4.05 -11.10 -16.51
N GLY A 177 4.41 -11.28 -15.23
CA GLY A 177 3.60 -11.92 -14.21
C GLY A 177 2.57 -11.00 -13.55
N TYR A 178 2.53 -9.71 -13.91
CA TYR A 178 1.48 -8.82 -13.41
C TYR A 178 0.10 -9.31 -13.84
N ARG A 179 -0.83 -9.19 -12.90
CA ARG A 179 -2.21 -9.58 -13.06
C ARG A 179 -3.13 -8.39 -12.82
N ASP A 180 -4.17 -8.28 -13.62
CA ASP A 180 -5.24 -7.31 -13.43
C ASP A 180 -6.22 -7.73 -12.32
N GLU A 181 -7.27 -6.93 -12.11
CA GLU A 181 -8.36 -7.18 -11.14
C GLU A 181 -9.03 -8.57 -11.31
N LEU A 182 -9.03 -9.12 -12.53
CA LEU A 182 -9.60 -10.43 -12.84
C LEU A 182 -8.56 -11.55 -12.81
N TYR A 183 -7.38 -11.30 -12.22
CA TYR A 183 -6.25 -12.22 -12.14
C TYR A 183 -5.70 -12.68 -13.50
N ARG A 184 -5.98 -11.93 -14.57
CA ARG A 184 -5.51 -12.21 -15.92
C ARG A 184 -4.14 -11.58 -16.13
N THR A 185 -3.27 -12.30 -16.84
CA THR A 185 -2.02 -11.74 -17.34
C THR A 185 -2.24 -11.05 -18.69
N ALA A 186 -1.25 -10.29 -19.15
CA ALA A 186 -1.29 -9.72 -20.49
C ALA A 186 -1.46 -10.78 -21.59
N ARG A 187 -0.92 -12.00 -21.39
CA ARG A 187 -1.14 -13.13 -22.31
C ARG A 187 -2.61 -13.53 -22.39
N ASP A 188 -3.29 -13.60 -21.24
CA ASP A 188 -4.72 -13.94 -21.16
C ASP A 188 -5.58 -12.86 -21.83
N VAL A 189 -5.21 -11.58 -21.67
CA VAL A 189 -5.85 -10.47 -22.37
C VAL A 189 -5.69 -10.58 -23.89
N ALA A 190 -4.51 -10.94 -24.40
CA ALA A 190 -4.30 -11.18 -25.83
C ALA A 190 -5.14 -12.35 -26.37
N ILE A 191 -5.32 -13.41 -25.57
CA ILE A 191 -6.21 -14.54 -25.89
C ILE A 191 -7.66 -14.06 -26.01
N GLN A 192 -8.14 -13.29 -25.03
CA GLN A 192 -9.51 -12.78 -25.04
C GLN A 192 -9.77 -11.80 -26.18
N ALA A 193 -8.76 -11.01 -26.58
CA ALA A 193 -8.82 -10.11 -27.73
C ALA A 193 -8.68 -10.86 -29.08
N ASN A 194 -8.43 -12.18 -29.06
CA ASN A 194 -8.20 -13.01 -30.24
C ASN A 194 -7.05 -12.51 -31.12
N LEU A 195 -5.92 -12.15 -30.50
CA LEU A 195 -4.72 -11.63 -31.16
C LEU A 195 -3.58 -12.66 -31.07
N PRO A 196 -3.53 -13.67 -31.96
CA PRO A 196 -2.54 -14.74 -31.90
C PRO A 196 -1.10 -14.26 -32.08
N GLU A 197 -0.89 -13.17 -32.82
CA GLU A 197 0.43 -12.56 -33.00
C GLU A 197 1.00 -12.06 -31.67
N ASN A 198 0.18 -11.37 -30.87
CA ASN A 198 0.59 -10.89 -29.56
C ASN A 198 0.90 -12.04 -28.60
N ILE A 199 0.13 -13.13 -28.65
CA ILE A 199 0.39 -14.33 -27.84
C ILE A 199 1.76 -14.91 -28.19
N GLN A 200 2.06 -15.05 -29.50
CA GLN A 200 3.34 -15.58 -29.96
C GLN A 200 4.52 -14.69 -29.55
N GLU A 201 4.39 -13.36 -29.65
CA GLU A 201 5.46 -12.44 -29.23
C GLU A 201 5.69 -12.49 -27.71
N ILE A 202 4.64 -12.59 -26.89
CA ILE A 202 4.77 -12.77 -25.44
C ILE A 202 5.46 -14.11 -25.14
N ASP A 203 5.01 -15.21 -25.75
CA ASP A 203 5.59 -16.55 -25.53
C ASP A 203 7.07 -16.59 -25.94
N LYS A 204 7.41 -15.98 -27.07
CA LYS A 204 8.80 -15.82 -27.53
C LYS A 204 9.65 -15.02 -26.54
N TRP A 205 9.08 -13.98 -25.92
CA TRP A 205 9.76 -13.22 -24.88
C TRP A 205 10.00 -14.04 -23.61
N VAL A 206 9.03 -14.85 -23.18
CA VAL A 206 9.23 -15.77 -22.02
C VAL A 206 10.36 -16.75 -22.30
N VAL A 207 10.41 -17.33 -23.51
CA VAL A 207 11.50 -18.22 -23.92
C VAL A 207 12.84 -17.47 -23.95
N HIS A 208 12.85 -16.22 -24.44
CA HIS A 208 14.04 -15.37 -24.42
C HIS A 208 14.55 -15.11 -22.99
N LEU A 209 13.65 -14.84 -22.05
CA LEU A 209 14.00 -14.68 -20.63
C LEU A 209 14.59 -15.96 -20.03
N ALA A 210 14.06 -17.13 -20.41
CA ALA A 210 14.55 -18.43 -19.92
C ALA A 210 15.90 -18.84 -20.53
N ALA A 211 16.24 -18.33 -21.71
CA ALA A 211 17.50 -18.60 -22.41
C ALA A 211 18.64 -17.63 -22.03
N ARG A 212 18.36 -16.62 -21.19
CA ARG A 212 19.31 -15.62 -20.72
C ARG A 212 19.99 -16.06 -19.43
#